data_AF-A0A5E4N557-F1
#
_entry.id   AF-A0A5E4N557-F1
#
_cell.length_a   1.000
_cell.length_b   1.000
_cell.length_c   1.000
_cell.angle_alpha   90.00
_cell.angle_beta   90.00
_cell.angle_gamma   90.00
#
_symmetry.space_group_name_H-M   'P 1'
#
loop_
_entity.id
_entity.type
_entity.pdbx_description
1 polymer ?
#
loop_
_entity_poly.entity_id
_entity_poly.type
_entity_poly.pdbx_seq_one_letter_code
_entity_poly.pdbx_strand_id
1 'polypeptide(L)'
;MALGHQSEPQYELLNGKKKYIQPIVHTMVLGGLAVLVIFVVILMFYVSWMKFEDANDQNTPMDFVLFGPQKYTNSDTISYRAHTLAIAAKSNFKTNWTAQYKINLQKRIDKTYHMACYYSIPAENISTSLLPDQIDSHLCTHLIVAFAQVQNNSVYFKSSFDIEILRQVVKLRKKNPDLKVLLSILHFSNGTYSNEGFPGVVENNDNLNKFVNDVVSVIREFYLDGIDIDWEFPSWPLLNLREKYGFSKLLETLHNHLPDSLLTAAVAAPLNIISNSYEIFSLSKFVDFINVMTYDYHSYQWYFPLTGPNSPLFSPKNENGLFQNLNINTSIQYWISKGMPKEKILLGMPTYGHSFKLINEANNGFNSPTSGPGIGIGGFVTFPEIWEVKQNIEFNTGYGGGVRVACDD
;
A
#
# COMPACT_ATOMS: atom_id res chain seq x y z
N MET A 1 52.46 -61.52 -76.45
CA MET A 1 53.50 -60.51 -76.82
C MET A 1 52.96 -59.13 -76.51
N ALA A 2 53.74 -58.37 -75.76
CA ALA A 2 53.89 -56.90 -75.72
C ALA A 2 52.66 -55.95 -75.63
N LEU A 3 52.64 -55.23 -74.50
CA LEU A 3 52.48 -53.77 -74.31
C LEU A 3 51.27 -53.05 -74.96
N GLY A 4 50.33 -52.62 -74.10
CA GLY A 4 49.44 -51.48 -74.34
C GLY A 4 49.33 -50.63 -73.07
N HIS A 5 49.87 -49.41 -73.11
CA HIS A 5 49.77 -48.42 -72.02
C HIS A 5 48.33 -47.87 -71.96
N GLN A 6 47.72 -47.90 -70.77
CA GLN A 6 46.41 -47.30 -70.47
C GLN A 6 46.55 -45.94 -69.77
N SER A 7 45.88 -44.94 -70.37
CA SER A 7 45.20 -43.74 -69.84
C SER A 7 45.52 -43.17 -68.44
N GLU A 8 45.91 -41.89 -68.40
CA GLU A 8 45.56 -40.95 -67.33
C GLU A 8 44.54 -39.91 -67.86
N PRO A 9 43.40 -39.69 -67.17
CA PRO A 9 42.58 -38.50 -67.37
C PRO A 9 42.95 -37.39 -66.37
N GLN A 10 43.17 -36.19 -66.91
CA GLN A 10 43.29 -34.94 -66.16
C GLN A 10 41.95 -34.51 -65.55
N TYR A 11 41.96 -34.10 -64.29
CA TYR A 11 40.82 -33.41 -63.67
C TYR A 11 41.14 -31.92 -63.53
N GLU A 12 40.44 -31.09 -64.31
CA GLU A 12 40.38 -29.63 -64.16
C GLU A 12 39.59 -29.25 -62.89
N LEU A 13 40.23 -28.49 -61.99
CA LEU A 13 39.57 -27.87 -60.84
C LEU A 13 38.68 -26.70 -61.30
N LEU A 14 37.37 -26.84 -61.11
CA LEU A 14 36.35 -25.81 -61.31
C LEU A 14 36.53 -24.62 -60.33
N ASN A 15 37.53 -23.77 -60.55
CA ASN A 15 37.79 -22.56 -59.76
C ASN A 15 37.05 -21.30 -60.26
N GLY A 16 36.16 -21.43 -61.25
CA GLY A 16 35.53 -20.27 -61.91
C GLY A 16 34.26 -19.69 -61.26
N LYS A 17 33.52 -20.43 -60.42
CA LYS A 17 32.16 -20.01 -59.98
C LYS A 17 32.00 -19.60 -58.52
N LYS A 18 33.02 -19.74 -57.65
CA LYS A 18 32.90 -19.37 -56.22
C LYS A 18 33.07 -17.87 -55.92
N LYS A 19 33.67 -17.07 -56.82
CA LYS A 19 34.00 -15.67 -56.54
C LYS A 19 32.83 -14.67 -56.63
N TYR A 20 31.70 -15.03 -57.24
CA TYR A 20 30.57 -14.10 -57.44
C TYR A 20 29.40 -14.27 -56.46
N ILE A 21 29.33 -15.36 -55.69
CA ILE A 21 28.18 -15.64 -54.81
C ILE A 21 28.34 -15.00 -53.42
N GLN A 22 29.56 -14.91 -52.89
CA GLN A 22 29.81 -14.33 -51.56
C GLN A 22 29.40 -12.86 -51.38
N PRO A 23 29.67 -11.93 -52.32
CA PRO A 23 29.26 -10.55 -52.13
C PRO A 23 27.73 -10.39 -52.12
N ILE A 24 27.00 -11.12 -52.97
CA ILE A 24 25.53 -11.05 -53.08
C ILE A 24 24.85 -11.50 -51.78
N VAL A 25 25.35 -12.58 -51.16
CA VAL A 25 24.80 -13.08 -49.88
C VAL A 25 25.05 -12.07 -48.75
N HIS A 26 26.21 -11.41 -48.72
CA HIS A 26 26.50 -10.36 -47.74
C HIS A 26 25.57 -9.14 -47.88
N THR A 27 25.30 -8.68 -49.10
CA THR A 27 24.39 -7.55 -49.33
C THR A 27 22.94 -7.90 -48.98
N MET A 28 22.50 -9.13 -49.23
CA MET A 28 21.15 -9.58 -48.85
C MET A 28 20.98 -9.70 -47.34
N VAL A 29 21.99 -10.18 -46.60
CA VAL A 29 21.94 -10.29 -45.13
C VAL A 29 21.95 -8.90 -44.48
N LEU A 30 22.79 -7.98 -44.97
CA LEU A 30 22.82 -6.59 -44.49
C LEU A 30 21.52 -5.84 -44.81
N GLY A 31 20.95 -6.07 -46.00
CA GLY A 31 19.64 -5.52 -46.37
C GLY A 31 18.51 -6.05 -45.48
N GLY A 32 18.50 -7.35 -45.18
CA GLY A 32 17.52 -7.96 -44.28
C GLY A 32 17.60 -7.42 -42.85
N LEU A 33 18.82 -7.24 -42.32
CA LEU A 33 19.04 -6.63 -41.00
C LEU A 33 18.56 -5.18 -40.95
N ALA A 34 18.83 -4.38 -42.00
CA ALA A 34 18.37 -3.00 -42.06
C ALA A 34 16.83 -2.90 -42.06
N VAL A 35 16.15 -3.77 -42.81
CA VAL A 35 14.67 -3.82 -42.83
C VAL A 35 14.12 -4.21 -41.45
N LEU A 36 14.75 -5.16 -40.77
CA LEU A 36 14.32 -5.62 -39.44
C LEU A 36 14.49 -4.51 -38.38
N VAL A 37 15.58 -3.76 -38.42
CA VAL A 37 15.79 -2.60 -37.54
C VAL A 37 14.75 -1.52 -37.79
N ILE A 38 14.45 -1.21 -39.06
CA ILE A 38 13.39 -0.23 -39.41
C ILE A 38 12.04 -0.69 -38.87
N PHE A 39 11.70 -1.97 -38.99
CA PHE A 39 10.43 -2.52 -38.51
C PHE A 39 10.30 -2.42 -36.99
N VAL A 40 11.38 -2.72 -36.25
CA VAL A 40 11.42 -2.59 -34.78
C VAL A 40 11.27 -1.14 -34.35
N VAL A 41 11.92 -0.20 -35.04
CA VAL A 41 11.80 1.24 -34.75
C VAL A 41 10.38 1.73 -35.00
N ILE A 42 9.75 1.36 -36.13
CA ILE A 42 8.35 1.69 -36.42
C ILE A 42 7.42 1.12 -35.35
N LEU A 43 7.63 -0.12 -34.92
CA LEU A 43 6.83 -0.75 -33.86
C LEU A 43 6.99 0.00 -32.52
N MET A 44 8.20 0.44 -32.17
CA MET A 44 8.45 1.24 -30.98
C MET A 44 7.75 2.61 -31.03
N PHE A 45 7.77 3.28 -32.19
CA PHE A 45 7.03 4.52 -32.39
C PHE A 45 5.52 4.31 -32.33
N TYR A 46 5.01 3.22 -32.91
CA TYR A 46 3.58 2.88 -32.86
C TYR A 46 3.10 2.58 -31.42
N VAL A 47 3.85 1.80 -30.65
CA VAL A 47 3.55 1.52 -29.24
C VAL A 47 3.62 2.79 -28.39
N SER A 48 4.57 3.69 -28.67
CA SER A 48 4.65 4.99 -27.99
C SER A 48 3.50 5.92 -28.37
N TRP A 49 3.08 5.91 -29.63
CA TRP A 49 1.93 6.68 -30.12
C TRP A 49 0.62 6.22 -29.49
N MET A 50 0.36 4.90 -29.43
CA MET A 50 -0.86 4.40 -28.77
C MET A 50 -0.91 4.74 -27.28
N LYS A 51 0.24 4.74 -26.58
CA LYS A 51 0.32 5.21 -25.19
C LYS A 51 0.08 6.72 -25.04
N PHE A 52 0.36 7.51 -26.09
CA PHE A 52 0.13 8.95 -26.09
C PHE A 52 -1.34 9.30 -26.34
N GLU A 53 -2.05 8.56 -27.18
CA GLU A 53 -3.50 8.73 -27.37
C GLU A 53 -4.31 8.37 -26.10
N ASP A 54 -3.96 7.29 -25.41
CA ASP A 54 -4.59 6.92 -24.12
C ASP A 54 -4.39 8.00 -23.03
N ALA A 55 -3.31 8.78 -23.10
CA ALA A 55 -3.03 9.85 -22.15
C ALA A 55 -3.85 11.13 -22.43
N ASN A 56 -4.34 11.33 -23.66
CA ASN A 56 -5.03 12.56 -24.05
C ASN A 56 -6.55 12.51 -23.80
N ASP A 57 -7.13 11.34 -23.52
CA ASP A 57 -8.58 11.16 -23.34
C ASP A 57 -9.04 11.20 -21.86
N GLN A 58 -8.13 11.49 -20.91
CA GLN A 58 -8.46 11.59 -19.47
C GLN A 58 -8.76 13.02 -18.99
N ASN A 59 -9.33 13.86 -19.84
CA ASN A 59 -9.82 15.19 -19.46
C ASN A 59 -11.30 15.17 -19.01
N THR A 60 -11.75 14.09 -18.38
CA THR A 60 -12.96 14.15 -17.55
C THR A 60 -12.62 14.86 -16.24
N PRO A 61 -13.19 16.05 -15.96
CA PRO A 61 -13.05 16.65 -14.65
C PRO A 61 -13.68 15.70 -13.63
N MET A 62 -12.85 15.07 -12.82
CA MET A 62 -13.34 14.42 -11.62
C MET A 62 -13.78 15.51 -10.66
N ASP A 63 -15.04 15.49 -10.26
CA ASP A 63 -15.54 16.21 -9.10
C ASP A 63 -14.89 15.62 -7.83
N PHE A 64 -13.63 15.99 -7.60
CA PHE A 64 -13.05 15.92 -6.29
C PHE A 64 -13.72 16.99 -5.43
N VAL A 65 -14.51 16.60 -4.44
CA VAL A 65 -14.72 17.46 -3.27
C VAL A 65 -13.48 17.32 -2.38
N LEU A 66 -12.34 17.81 -2.87
CA LEU A 66 -11.10 17.99 -2.11
C LEU A 66 -10.97 19.48 -1.80
N PHE A 67 -11.24 19.85 -0.55
CA PHE A 67 -10.92 21.18 -0.04
C PHE A 67 -9.44 21.21 0.36
N GLY A 68 -8.58 21.49 -0.62
CA GLY A 68 -7.27 22.14 -0.39
C GLY A 68 -7.45 23.66 -0.30
N PRO A 69 -6.42 24.43 0.07
CA PRO A 69 -6.55 25.84 0.40
C PRO A 69 -6.66 26.71 -0.86
N GLN A 70 -7.82 26.68 -1.52
CA GLN A 70 -8.33 27.91 -2.11
C GLN A 70 -9.08 28.65 -1.00
N LYS A 71 -8.77 29.94 -0.85
CA LYS A 71 -9.51 30.89 -0.02
C LYS A 71 -10.99 30.87 -0.41
N TYR A 72 -11.76 29.97 0.20
CA TYR A 72 -13.21 30.03 0.25
C TYR A 72 -13.60 30.23 1.71
N THR A 73 -14.30 31.33 1.93
CA THR A 73 -14.62 31.97 3.20
C THR A 73 -15.67 31.22 4.04
N ASN A 74 -15.70 29.89 4.01
CA ASN A 74 -16.57 29.04 4.84
C ASN A 74 -15.83 27.78 5.35
N SER A 75 -14.63 28.00 5.88
CA SER A 75 -13.75 26.99 6.47
C SER A 75 -14.23 26.57 7.87
N ASP A 76 -14.91 25.44 8.04
CA ASP A 76 -15.21 24.97 9.43
C ASP A 76 -15.44 23.46 9.64
N THR A 77 -15.32 22.59 8.62
CA THR A 77 -15.66 21.15 8.79
C THR A 77 -14.49 20.18 8.65
N ILE A 78 -13.59 20.36 7.69
CA ILE A 78 -12.54 19.36 7.38
C ILE A 78 -11.26 19.62 8.15
N SER A 79 -10.78 20.88 8.19
CA SER A 79 -9.70 21.31 9.08
C SER A 79 -10.06 20.99 10.55
N TYR A 80 -11.34 21.16 10.92
CA TYR A 80 -11.86 20.75 12.21
C TYR A 80 -11.79 19.23 12.44
N ARG A 81 -12.06 18.38 11.45
CA ARG A 81 -12.01 16.90 11.60
C ARG A 81 -10.58 16.38 11.74
N ALA A 82 -9.65 16.86 10.93
CA ALA A 82 -8.23 16.56 11.09
C ALA A 82 -7.70 17.09 12.42
N HIS A 83 -8.08 18.31 12.81
CA HIS A 83 -7.80 18.90 14.12
C HIS A 83 -8.47 18.11 15.26
N THR A 84 -9.63 17.51 15.04
CA THR A 84 -10.34 16.70 16.04
C THR A 84 -9.71 15.33 16.20
N LEU A 85 -9.29 14.66 15.12
CA LEU A 85 -8.52 13.41 15.19
C LEU A 85 -7.17 13.66 15.89
N ALA A 86 -6.52 14.76 15.54
CA ALA A 86 -5.34 15.28 16.21
C ALA A 86 -5.56 15.60 17.71
N ILE A 87 -6.67 16.25 18.06
CA ILE A 87 -7.06 16.54 19.44
C ILE A 87 -7.48 15.28 20.18
N ALA A 88 -8.15 14.33 19.53
CA ALA A 88 -8.51 13.04 20.12
C ALA A 88 -7.23 12.29 20.51
N ALA A 89 -6.25 12.24 19.61
CA ALA A 89 -4.91 11.73 19.88
C ALA A 89 -4.20 12.49 21.03
N LYS A 90 -4.33 13.82 21.09
CA LYS A 90 -3.81 14.67 22.18
C LYS A 90 -4.56 14.48 23.52
N SER A 91 -5.85 14.19 23.48
CA SER A 91 -6.73 14.14 24.66
C SER A 91 -6.64 12.83 25.42
N ASN A 92 -6.10 11.78 24.80
CA ASN A 92 -5.69 10.56 25.51
C ASN A 92 -4.52 10.85 26.49
N PHE A 93 -3.80 11.97 26.32
CA PHE A 93 -2.80 12.43 27.28
C PHE A 93 -3.34 13.39 28.35
N LYS A 94 -4.51 14.04 28.16
CA LYS A 94 -5.14 14.92 29.18
C LYS A 94 -6.67 14.84 29.11
N THR A 95 -7.24 14.20 30.13
CA THR A 95 -8.66 13.88 30.37
C THR A 95 -9.57 15.11 30.57
N ASN A 96 -9.83 15.91 29.55
CA ASN A 96 -10.93 16.90 29.61
C ASN A 96 -11.48 17.28 28.22
N TRP A 97 -12.46 16.50 27.74
CA TRP A 97 -13.37 16.95 26.70
C TRP A 97 -14.52 17.73 27.33
N THR A 98 -14.78 18.97 26.88
CA THR A 98 -16.02 19.67 27.23
C THR A 98 -17.20 19.02 26.48
N ALA A 99 -18.33 18.82 27.17
CA ALA A 99 -19.49 18.09 26.66
C ALA A 99 -20.06 18.63 25.33
N GLN A 100 -19.83 19.90 25.03
CA GLN A 100 -20.26 20.57 23.80
C GLN A 100 -19.56 20.06 22.54
N TYR A 101 -18.28 19.67 22.63
CA TYR A 101 -17.52 19.16 21.47
C TYR A 101 -17.95 17.74 21.08
N LYS A 102 -18.28 16.88 22.05
CA LYS A 102 -18.83 15.53 21.81
C LYS A 102 -20.15 15.56 21.03
N ILE A 103 -21.05 16.47 21.41
CA ILE A 103 -22.37 16.63 20.77
C ILE A 103 -22.26 17.04 19.30
N ASN A 104 -21.28 17.89 18.96
CA ASN A 104 -21.09 18.38 17.58
C ASN A 104 -20.46 17.34 16.63
N LEU A 105 -19.68 16.39 17.14
CA LEU A 105 -19.12 15.28 16.35
C LEU A 105 -20.19 14.24 16.01
N GLN A 106 -20.99 13.82 17.00
CA GLN A 106 -22.10 12.90 16.77
C GLN A 106 -23.12 13.43 15.75
N LYS A 107 -23.36 14.74 15.72
CA LYS A 107 -24.24 15.37 14.70
C LYS A 107 -23.64 15.43 13.29
N ARG A 108 -22.33 15.23 13.12
CA ARG A 108 -21.60 15.43 11.84
C ARG A 108 -21.01 14.16 11.23
N ILE A 109 -21.13 12.99 11.86
CA ILE A 109 -20.81 11.72 11.18
C ILE A 109 -21.97 11.46 10.24
N ASP A 110 -21.74 11.80 8.98
CA ASP A 110 -22.66 11.43 7.92
C ASP A 110 -22.61 9.91 7.76
N LYS A 111 -23.74 9.23 8.00
CA LYS A 111 -23.85 7.77 7.91
C LYS A 111 -23.66 7.25 6.48
N THR A 112 -23.49 8.14 5.50
CA THR A 112 -23.21 7.79 4.10
C THR A 112 -21.77 7.31 3.86
N TYR A 113 -20.81 7.64 4.75
CA TYR A 113 -19.40 7.29 4.56
C TYR A 113 -18.87 6.39 5.69
N HIS A 114 -18.07 5.39 5.31
CA HIS A 114 -17.34 4.57 6.27
C HIS A 114 -16.10 5.29 6.81
N MET A 115 -15.95 5.26 8.12
CA MET A 115 -14.74 5.64 8.84
C MET A 115 -14.27 4.42 9.62
N ALA A 116 -13.25 3.74 9.09
CA ALA A 116 -12.61 2.59 9.68
C ALA A 116 -11.35 3.03 10.42
N CYS A 117 -11.25 2.67 11.70
CA CYS A 117 -10.12 3.03 12.54
C CYS A 117 -9.42 1.76 13.01
N TYR A 118 -8.12 1.67 12.73
CA TYR A 118 -7.27 0.60 13.24
C TYR A 118 -6.94 0.85 14.71
N TYR A 119 -7.18 -0.15 15.55
CA TYR A 119 -6.79 -0.16 16.95
C TYR A 119 -5.73 -1.24 17.15
N SER A 120 -4.47 -0.80 17.25
CA SER A 120 -3.35 -1.69 17.56
C SER A 120 -3.41 -2.14 19.01
N ILE A 121 -3.42 -3.45 19.23
CA ILE A 121 -3.38 -4.09 20.54
C ILE A 121 -2.11 -3.57 21.25
N PRO A 122 -2.25 -3.04 22.48
CA PRO A 122 -1.12 -2.50 23.21
C PRO A 122 -0.15 -3.63 23.58
N ALA A 123 1.14 -3.33 23.64
CA ALA A 123 2.07 -4.30 24.22
C ALA A 123 1.87 -4.38 25.74
N GLU A 124 1.95 -5.59 26.28
CA GLU A 124 1.85 -5.82 27.72
C GLU A 124 2.87 -4.92 28.47
N ASN A 125 2.38 -4.20 29.48
CA ASN A 125 3.15 -3.30 30.35
C ASN A 125 3.64 -1.97 29.75
N ILE A 126 3.11 -1.52 28.61
CA ILE A 126 3.31 -0.13 28.14
C ILE A 126 2.19 0.76 28.70
N SER A 127 2.53 1.57 29.72
CA SER A 127 1.57 2.43 30.43
C SER A 127 1.04 3.61 29.60
N THR A 128 1.67 3.93 28.48
CA THR A 128 1.29 5.03 27.59
C THR A 128 0.37 4.61 26.45
N SER A 129 0.05 3.31 26.33
CA SER A 129 -0.81 2.82 25.25
C SER A 129 -2.29 3.08 25.54
N LEU A 130 -3.05 3.34 24.48
CA LEU A 130 -4.49 3.50 24.55
C LEU A 130 -5.16 2.19 24.94
N LEU A 131 -5.95 2.19 26.01
CA LEU A 131 -6.74 1.05 26.45
C LEU A 131 -8.15 1.07 25.83
N PRO A 132 -8.84 -0.08 25.69
CA PRO A 132 -10.14 -0.16 25.03
C PRO A 132 -11.21 0.75 25.64
N ASP A 133 -11.24 0.90 26.96
CA ASP A 133 -12.24 1.70 27.68
C ASP A 133 -12.10 3.22 27.46
N GLN A 134 -10.91 3.65 27.00
CA GLN A 134 -10.59 5.03 26.64
C GLN A 134 -10.99 5.38 25.20
N ILE A 135 -11.34 4.39 24.37
CA ILE A 135 -11.81 4.62 23.00
C ILE A 135 -13.21 5.27 23.03
N ASP A 136 -13.36 6.40 22.34
CA ASP A 136 -14.69 6.94 22.04
C ASP A 136 -15.36 6.09 20.96
N SER A 137 -16.32 5.26 21.37
CA SER A 137 -17.04 4.32 20.50
C SER A 137 -17.88 4.99 19.42
N HIS A 138 -18.07 6.31 19.47
CA HIS A 138 -18.76 7.08 18.42
C HIS A 138 -17.81 7.76 17.45
N LEU A 139 -16.48 7.67 17.65
CA LEU A 139 -15.53 8.31 16.76
C LEU A 139 -15.50 7.66 15.38
N CYS A 140 -15.67 6.34 15.31
CA CYS A 140 -15.52 5.55 14.07
C CYS A 140 -16.77 4.72 13.81
N THR A 141 -17.05 4.43 12.54
CA THR A 141 -18.12 3.50 12.15
C THR A 141 -17.68 2.04 12.29
N HIS A 142 -16.40 1.78 12.04
CA HIS A 142 -15.76 0.47 12.14
C HIS A 142 -14.50 0.60 13.00
N LEU A 143 -14.33 -0.29 13.97
CA LEU A 143 -13.05 -0.52 14.66
C LEU A 143 -12.44 -1.82 14.13
N ILE A 144 -11.23 -1.74 13.61
CA ILE A 144 -10.47 -2.89 13.13
C ILE A 144 -9.36 -3.17 14.16
N VAL A 145 -9.48 -4.28 14.89
CA VAL A 145 -8.53 -4.64 15.95
C VAL A 145 -7.31 -5.33 15.34
N ALA A 146 -6.13 -4.80 15.61
CA ALA A 146 -4.88 -5.15 14.97
C ALA A 146 -3.87 -5.66 16.02
N PHE A 147 -3.36 -6.89 16.02
CA PHE A 147 -3.57 -7.92 15.01
C PHE A 147 -3.62 -9.30 15.66
N ALA A 148 -4.43 -10.19 15.08
CA ALA A 148 -4.10 -11.61 15.08
C ALA A 148 -3.10 -11.90 13.96
N GLN A 149 -2.53 -13.10 13.94
CA GLN A 149 -1.59 -13.55 12.93
C GLN A 149 -2.02 -14.89 12.35
N VAL A 150 -1.28 -15.38 11.37
CA VAL A 150 -1.44 -16.74 10.85
C VAL A 150 -0.31 -17.62 11.36
N GLN A 151 -0.65 -18.69 12.07
CA GLN A 151 0.31 -19.72 12.49
C GLN A 151 -0.27 -21.10 12.18
N ASN A 152 0.52 -21.97 11.55
CA ASN A 152 0.09 -23.33 11.17
C ASN A 152 -1.22 -23.35 10.35
N ASN A 153 -1.40 -22.38 9.45
CA ASN A 153 -2.60 -22.19 8.61
C ASN A 153 -3.88 -21.97 9.41
N SER A 154 -3.76 -21.35 10.59
CA SER A 154 -4.83 -21.03 11.52
C SER A 154 -4.66 -19.62 12.07
N VAL A 155 -5.74 -19.02 12.57
CA VAL A 155 -5.71 -17.74 13.27
C VAL A 155 -4.98 -17.91 14.59
N TYR A 156 -4.04 -17.02 14.86
CA TYR A 156 -3.17 -17.07 16.03
C TYR A 156 -3.17 -15.75 16.79
N PHE A 157 -3.40 -15.82 18.10
CA PHE A 157 -3.23 -14.70 19.02
C PHE A 157 -1.92 -14.87 19.78
N LYS A 158 -1.14 -13.79 19.93
CA LYS A 158 0.20 -13.88 20.52
C LYS A 158 0.14 -14.20 22.02
N SER A 159 -0.88 -13.71 22.72
CA SER A 159 -1.10 -14.03 24.12
C SER A 159 -2.58 -14.00 24.50
N SER A 160 -2.89 -14.45 25.72
CA SER A 160 -4.23 -14.32 26.29
C SER A 160 -4.63 -12.86 26.56
N PHE A 161 -3.65 -11.95 26.66
CA PHE A 161 -3.89 -10.53 26.80
C PHE A 161 -4.53 -9.96 25.52
N ASP A 162 -4.02 -10.31 24.33
CA ASP A 162 -4.59 -9.90 23.04
C ASP A 162 -6.07 -10.29 22.93
N ILE A 163 -6.38 -11.52 23.36
CA ILE A 163 -7.74 -12.07 23.39
C ILE A 163 -8.64 -11.25 24.32
N GLU A 164 -8.15 -10.88 25.51
CA GLU A 164 -8.92 -10.07 26.45
C GLU A 164 -9.13 -8.63 25.93
N ILE A 165 -8.11 -8.04 25.30
CA ILE A 165 -8.24 -6.73 24.65
C ILE A 165 -9.30 -6.77 23.56
N LEU A 166 -9.31 -7.80 22.70
CA LEU A 166 -10.34 -7.97 21.67
C LEU A 166 -11.75 -8.02 22.30
N ARG A 167 -11.93 -8.82 23.37
CA ARG A 167 -13.22 -8.89 24.09
C ARG A 167 -13.63 -7.55 24.67
N GLN A 168 -12.68 -6.73 25.14
CA GLN A 168 -12.97 -5.40 25.66
C GLN A 168 -13.38 -4.41 24.57
N VAL A 169 -12.72 -4.44 23.40
CA VAL A 169 -13.13 -3.61 22.26
C VAL A 169 -14.54 -3.99 21.79
N VAL A 170 -14.87 -5.28 21.70
CA VAL A 170 -16.23 -5.73 21.34
C VAL A 170 -17.28 -5.21 22.33
N LYS A 171 -16.96 -5.11 23.63
CA LYS A 171 -17.89 -4.55 24.65
C LYS A 171 -18.22 -3.07 24.41
N LEU A 172 -17.46 -2.33 23.60
CA LEU A 172 -17.78 -0.94 23.24
C LEU A 172 -19.12 -0.81 22.50
N ARG A 173 -19.62 -1.88 21.87
CA ARG A 173 -20.97 -1.91 21.29
C ARG A 173 -22.09 -1.67 22.31
N LYS A 174 -21.84 -1.94 23.60
CA LYS A 174 -22.79 -1.58 24.67
C LYS A 174 -22.99 -0.07 24.78
N LYS A 175 -21.98 0.73 24.42
CA LYS A 175 -22.05 2.20 24.38
C LYS A 175 -22.55 2.70 23.02
N ASN A 176 -22.14 2.05 21.92
CA ASN A 176 -22.60 2.37 20.56
C ASN A 176 -23.04 1.10 19.80
N PRO A 177 -24.34 0.77 19.78
CA PRO A 177 -24.84 -0.43 19.09
C PRO A 177 -24.63 -0.43 17.57
N ASP A 178 -24.42 0.74 16.96
CA ASP A 178 -24.16 0.88 15.51
C ASP A 178 -22.70 0.56 15.14
N LEU A 179 -21.79 0.46 16.13
CA LEU A 179 -20.37 0.24 15.90
C LEU A 179 -20.09 -1.17 15.38
N LYS A 180 -19.37 -1.26 14.27
CA LYS A 180 -18.84 -2.51 13.72
C LYS A 180 -17.45 -2.80 14.25
N VAL A 181 -17.19 -4.04 14.66
CA VAL A 181 -15.86 -4.47 15.13
C VAL A 181 -15.37 -5.65 14.31
N LEU A 182 -14.22 -5.47 13.65
CA LEU A 182 -13.52 -6.47 12.86
C LEU A 182 -12.21 -6.84 13.56
N LEU A 183 -11.71 -8.05 13.30
CA LEU A 183 -10.33 -8.44 13.64
C LEU A 183 -9.49 -8.43 12.36
N SER A 184 -8.33 -7.77 12.41
CA SER A 184 -7.34 -7.83 11.33
C SER A 184 -6.33 -8.95 11.58
N ILE A 185 -6.05 -9.72 10.54
CA ILE A 185 -5.10 -10.83 10.54
C ILE A 185 -3.90 -10.43 9.69
N LEU A 186 -2.76 -10.26 10.33
CA LEU A 186 -1.54 -9.76 9.72
C LEU A 186 -0.57 -10.88 9.35
N HIS A 187 0.06 -10.73 8.19
CA HIS A 187 1.31 -11.41 7.86
C HIS A 187 2.17 -10.54 6.93
N PHE A 188 3.42 -10.29 7.36
CA PHE A 188 4.43 -9.60 6.56
C PHE A 188 5.24 -10.59 5.71
N SER A 189 5.21 -10.39 4.39
CA SER A 189 6.10 -11.04 3.44
C SER A 189 7.54 -10.55 3.67
N ASN A 190 8.43 -11.46 4.06
CA ASN A 190 9.81 -11.14 4.40
C ASN A 190 10.79 -11.24 3.20
N GLY A 191 10.26 -11.36 1.97
CA GLY A 191 11.08 -11.52 0.76
C GLY A 191 11.75 -12.88 0.62
N THR A 192 11.30 -13.89 1.37
CA THR A 192 11.71 -15.28 1.18
C THR A 192 10.53 -16.12 0.73
N TYR A 193 10.79 -17.17 -0.05
CA TYR A 193 9.77 -18.18 -0.34
C TYR A 193 9.56 -19.03 0.92
N SER A 194 8.68 -18.59 1.80
CA SER A 194 8.22 -19.34 2.96
C SER A 194 6.80 -19.85 2.74
N ASN A 195 6.42 -20.92 3.44
CA ASN A 195 5.03 -21.32 3.58
C ASN A 195 4.50 -20.93 4.98
N GLU A 196 5.15 -19.94 5.63
CA GLU A 196 4.65 -19.39 6.88
C GLU A 196 3.59 -18.34 6.59
N GLY A 197 2.58 -18.25 7.45
CA GLY A 197 1.50 -17.27 7.30
C GLY A 197 0.59 -17.51 6.10
N PHE A 198 0.16 -16.43 5.43
CA PHE A 198 -0.73 -16.54 4.27
C PHE A 198 -0.16 -17.33 3.08
N PRO A 199 1.15 -17.27 2.74
CA PRO A 199 1.74 -18.19 1.76
C PRO A 199 1.42 -19.67 1.99
N GLY A 200 1.41 -20.13 3.25
CA GLY A 200 1.04 -21.49 3.63
C GLY A 200 -0.46 -21.76 3.51
N VAL A 201 -1.29 -20.76 3.85
CA VAL A 201 -2.75 -20.85 3.72
C VAL A 201 -3.16 -21.08 2.26
N VAL A 202 -2.56 -20.35 1.33
CA VAL A 202 -2.92 -20.41 -0.10
C VAL A 202 -2.16 -21.49 -0.88
N GLU A 203 -1.35 -22.30 -0.20
CA GLU A 203 -0.55 -23.35 -0.84
C GLU A 203 -1.42 -24.45 -1.46
N ASN A 204 -2.50 -24.83 -0.79
CA ASN A 204 -3.44 -25.85 -1.26
C ASN A 204 -4.82 -25.66 -0.61
N ASN A 205 -5.82 -26.38 -1.14
CA ASN A 205 -7.21 -26.24 -0.69
C ASN A 205 -7.44 -26.71 0.75
N ASP A 206 -6.68 -27.68 1.26
CA ASP A 206 -6.85 -28.18 2.63
C ASP A 206 -6.41 -27.12 3.65
N ASN A 207 -5.26 -26.48 3.42
CA ASN A 207 -4.77 -25.36 4.23
C ASN A 207 -5.75 -24.17 4.18
N LEU A 208 -6.23 -23.85 2.98
CA LEU A 208 -7.19 -22.76 2.78
C LEU A 208 -8.50 -23.02 3.54
N ASN A 209 -9.08 -24.21 3.38
CA ASN A 209 -10.32 -24.58 4.07
C ASN A 209 -10.14 -24.63 5.59
N LYS A 210 -8.99 -25.11 6.07
CA LYS A 210 -8.64 -25.09 7.49
C LYS A 210 -8.66 -23.66 8.04
N PHE A 211 -7.95 -22.74 7.37
CA PHE A 211 -7.89 -21.35 7.78
C PHE A 211 -9.26 -20.67 7.76
N VAL A 212 -10.04 -20.86 6.68
CA VAL A 212 -11.38 -20.28 6.54
C VAL A 212 -12.32 -20.76 7.64
N ASN A 213 -12.31 -22.06 7.97
CA ASN A 213 -13.11 -22.61 9.06
C ASN A 213 -12.72 -22.02 10.43
N ASP A 214 -11.44 -21.74 10.62
CA ASP A 214 -10.93 -21.12 11.84
C ASP A 214 -11.38 -19.65 11.95
N VAL A 215 -11.31 -18.89 10.85
CA VAL A 215 -11.84 -17.51 10.78
C VAL A 215 -13.34 -17.48 11.11
N VAL A 216 -14.14 -18.40 10.56
CA VAL A 216 -15.57 -18.52 10.89
C VAL A 216 -15.77 -18.78 12.38
N SER A 217 -14.93 -19.63 12.98
CA SER A 217 -14.99 -19.95 14.42
C SER A 217 -14.65 -18.74 15.28
N VAL A 218 -13.61 -17.99 14.93
CA VAL A 218 -13.19 -16.74 15.61
C VAL A 218 -14.28 -15.67 15.54
N ILE A 219 -14.88 -15.44 14.36
CA ILE A 219 -15.98 -14.48 14.22
C ILE A 219 -17.13 -14.82 15.17
N ARG A 220 -17.50 -16.10 15.26
CA ARG A 220 -18.58 -16.57 16.14
C ARG A 220 -18.20 -16.47 17.62
N GLU A 221 -17.00 -16.88 18.00
CA GLU A 221 -16.54 -16.86 19.39
C GLU A 221 -16.49 -15.44 19.97
N PHE A 222 -15.98 -14.49 19.19
CA PHE A 222 -15.81 -13.11 19.63
C PHE A 222 -16.96 -12.19 19.23
N TYR A 223 -18.00 -12.74 18.58
CA TYR A 223 -19.15 -12.00 18.05
C TYR A 223 -18.75 -10.85 17.12
N LEU A 224 -17.74 -11.05 16.27
CA LEU A 224 -17.23 -10.02 15.36
C LEU A 224 -18.22 -9.72 14.24
N ASP A 225 -18.19 -8.49 13.72
CA ASP A 225 -18.96 -8.10 12.54
C ASP A 225 -18.25 -8.49 11.24
N GLY A 226 -16.98 -8.88 11.31
CA GLY A 226 -16.20 -9.24 10.12
C GLY A 226 -14.71 -9.49 10.39
N ILE A 227 -13.97 -9.70 9.31
CA ILE A 227 -12.52 -9.90 9.31
C ILE A 227 -11.86 -8.96 8.31
N ASP A 228 -10.66 -8.50 8.65
CA ASP A 228 -9.77 -7.73 7.78
C ASP A 228 -8.52 -8.58 7.47
N ILE A 229 -8.19 -8.73 6.18
CA ILE A 229 -7.00 -9.48 5.76
C ILE A 229 -5.87 -8.51 5.43
N ASP A 230 -4.79 -8.57 6.20
CA ASP A 230 -3.62 -7.70 6.05
C ASP A 230 -2.38 -8.51 5.68
N TRP A 231 -2.31 -8.89 4.39
CA TRP A 231 -1.13 -9.56 3.83
C TRP A 231 -0.24 -8.50 3.17
N GLU A 232 0.94 -8.29 3.73
CA GLU A 232 1.90 -7.26 3.31
C GLU A 232 3.19 -7.81 2.72
N PHE A 233 3.31 -8.06 1.41
CA PHE A 233 2.24 -8.13 0.43
C PHE A 233 2.35 -9.45 -0.34
N PRO A 234 1.24 -10.03 -0.84
CA PRO A 234 1.33 -11.22 -1.67
C PRO A 234 2.20 -10.90 -2.90
N SER A 235 3.09 -11.82 -3.30
CA SER A 235 3.92 -11.62 -4.49
C SER A 235 4.82 -10.36 -4.44
N TRP A 236 5.26 -9.95 -3.25
CA TRP A 236 6.18 -8.84 -3.03
C TRP A 236 7.11 -9.12 -1.85
N PRO A 237 8.41 -8.73 -1.88
CA PRO A 237 9.14 -8.06 -2.97
C PRO A 237 9.50 -8.96 -4.16
N LEU A 238 9.37 -10.28 -4.02
CA LEU A 238 9.64 -11.23 -5.09
C LEU A 238 8.33 -11.64 -5.78
N LEU A 239 8.34 -11.70 -7.11
CA LEU A 239 7.19 -12.14 -7.88
C LEU A 239 6.83 -13.60 -7.56
N ASN A 240 5.61 -13.82 -7.08
CA ASN A 240 5.06 -15.14 -6.79
C ASN A 240 3.60 -15.21 -7.23
N LEU A 241 3.36 -15.76 -8.42
CA LEU A 241 2.00 -15.85 -8.97
C LEU A 241 1.06 -16.72 -8.14
N ARG A 242 1.59 -17.72 -7.40
CA ARG A 242 0.77 -18.53 -6.48
C ARG A 242 0.19 -17.64 -5.38
N GLU A 243 0.97 -16.72 -4.82
CA GLU A 243 0.49 -15.81 -3.77
C GLU A 243 -0.49 -14.79 -4.33
N LYS A 244 -0.22 -14.21 -5.51
CA LYS A 244 -1.13 -13.28 -6.18
C LYS A 244 -2.52 -13.90 -6.41
N TYR A 245 -2.58 -15.05 -7.08
CA TYR A 245 -3.84 -15.74 -7.37
C TYR A 245 -4.44 -16.38 -6.11
N GLY A 246 -3.58 -16.86 -5.21
CA GLY A 246 -3.97 -17.42 -3.92
C GLY A 246 -4.68 -16.41 -3.04
N PHE A 247 -4.27 -15.14 -3.06
CA PHE A 247 -4.95 -14.07 -2.33
C PHE A 247 -6.37 -13.83 -2.84
N SER A 248 -6.58 -13.78 -4.16
CA SER A 248 -7.92 -13.72 -4.76
C SER A 248 -8.77 -14.92 -4.32
N LYS A 249 -8.18 -16.12 -4.34
CA LYS A 249 -8.86 -17.35 -3.95
C LYS A 249 -9.22 -17.38 -2.46
N LEU A 250 -8.34 -16.86 -1.61
CA LEU A 250 -8.59 -16.71 -0.18
C LEU A 250 -9.80 -15.81 0.06
N LEU A 251 -9.84 -14.63 -0.56
CA LEU A 251 -10.94 -13.68 -0.39
C LEU A 251 -12.26 -14.22 -0.96
N GLU A 252 -12.24 -14.87 -2.12
CA GLU A 252 -13.42 -15.57 -2.67
C GLU A 252 -13.95 -16.61 -1.67
N THR A 253 -13.05 -17.43 -1.10
CA THR A 253 -13.45 -18.54 -0.23
C THR A 253 -13.98 -18.03 1.10
N LEU A 254 -13.36 -16.97 1.66
CA LEU A 254 -13.88 -16.29 2.84
C LEU A 254 -15.27 -15.69 2.57
N HIS A 255 -15.44 -14.94 1.48
CA HIS A 255 -16.72 -14.34 1.11
C HIS A 255 -17.85 -15.37 1.06
N ASN A 256 -17.61 -16.53 0.45
CA ASN A 256 -18.59 -17.60 0.35
C ASN A 256 -18.96 -18.26 1.70
N HIS A 257 -18.07 -18.20 2.70
CA HIS A 257 -18.30 -18.77 4.04
C HIS A 257 -18.74 -17.73 5.08
N LEU A 258 -18.73 -16.45 4.72
CA LEU A 258 -19.05 -15.30 5.58
C LEU A 258 -20.20 -14.44 5.01
N PRO A 259 -21.36 -15.02 4.63
CA PRO A 259 -22.42 -14.29 3.92
C PRO A 259 -23.04 -13.13 4.73
N ASP A 260 -22.96 -13.18 6.06
CA ASP A 260 -23.53 -12.18 6.97
C ASP A 260 -22.44 -11.39 7.73
N SER A 261 -21.19 -11.43 7.28
CA SER A 261 -20.06 -10.76 7.94
C SER A 261 -19.24 -9.95 6.95
N LEU A 262 -18.68 -8.83 7.42
CA LEU A 262 -17.84 -7.97 6.62
C LEU A 262 -16.51 -8.67 6.29
N LEU A 263 -16.06 -8.53 5.04
CA LEU A 263 -14.75 -8.94 4.58
C LEU A 263 -14.02 -7.73 3.99
N THR A 264 -12.95 -7.31 4.65
CA THR A 264 -12.12 -6.19 4.20
C THR A 264 -10.67 -6.64 4.01
N ALA A 265 -9.88 -5.80 3.35
CA ALA A 265 -8.44 -6.02 3.23
C ALA A 265 -7.68 -4.71 3.30
N ALA A 266 -6.58 -4.70 4.06
CA ALA A 266 -5.55 -3.68 3.95
C ALA A 266 -4.68 -3.97 2.72
N VAL A 267 -4.48 -2.97 1.87
CA VAL A 267 -3.83 -3.16 0.57
C VAL A 267 -2.82 -2.06 0.26
N ALA A 268 -1.82 -2.41 -0.55
CA ALA A 268 -0.73 -1.51 -0.91
C ALA A 268 -1.21 -0.25 -1.67
N ALA A 269 -0.44 0.82 -1.53
CA ALA A 269 -0.58 2.04 -2.33
C ALA A 269 0.47 2.18 -3.46
N PRO A 270 1.74 1.77 -3.31
CA PRO A 270 2.71 1.90 -4.39
C PRO A 270 2.36 1.02 -5.61
N LEU A 271 2.37 1.60 -6.82
CA LEU A 271 1.88 0.97 -8.05
C LEU A 271 2.55 -0.36 -8.38
N ASN A 272 3.84 -0.47 -8.15
CA ASN A 272 4.64 -1.67 -8.38
C ASN A 272 4.22 -2.83 -7.47
N ILE A 273 3.89 -2.53 -6.22
CA ILE A 273 3.36 -3.53 -5.28
C ILE A 273 1.97 -3.93 -5.74
N ILE A 274 1.09 -2.94 -6.00
CA ILE A 274 -0.29 -3.21 -6.43
C ILE A 274 -0.33 -4.13 -7.67
N SER A 275 0.47 -3.81 -8.70
CA SER A 275 0.48 -4.58 -9.95
C SER A 275 0.95 -6.03 -9.77
N ASN A 276 1.85 -6.26 -8.82
CA ASN A 276 2.40 -7.58 -8.54
C ASN A 276 1.48 -8.38 -7.61
N SER A 277 0.80 -7.72 -6.68
CA SER A 277 0.11 -8.36 -5.57
C SER A 277 -1.35 -8.72 -5.83
N TYR A 278 -2.06 -7.97 -6.68
CA TYR A 278 -3.53 -8.04 -6.69
C TYR A 278 -4.17 -8.26 -8.06
N GLU A 279 -5.23 -9.05 -8.09
CA GLU A 279 -6.20 -9.09 -9.19
C GLU A 279 -7.40 -8.20 -8.87
N ILE A 280 -7.23 -6.89 -9.05
CA ILE A 280 -8.13 -5.86 -8.52
C ILE A 280 -9.61 -6.09 -8.85
N PHE A 281 -9.93 -6.42 -10.11
CA PHE A 281 -11.30 -6.72 -10.53
C PHE A 281 -11.88 -8.01 -9.90
N SER A 282 -11.03 -8.96 -9.51
CA SER A 282 -11.45 -10.15 -8.77
C SER A 282 -11.75 -9.78 -7.33
N LEU A 283 -10.82 -9.08 -6.68
CA LEU A 283 -10.95 -8.59 -5.30
C LEU A 283 -12.26 -7.80 -5.11
N SER A 284 -12.60 -6.90 -6.04
CA SER A 284 -13.78 -6.03 -5.93
C SER A 284 -15.12 -6.77 -5.79
N LYS A 285 -15.18 -8.03 -6.21
CA LYS A 285 -16.37 -8.88 -6.11
C LYS A 285 -16.57 -9.46 -4.72
N PHE A 286 -15.49 -9.64 -3.96
CA PHE A 286 -15.49 -10.43 -2.74
C PHE A 286 -15.39 -9.58 -1.47
N VAL A 287 -14.67 -8.46 -1.53
CA VAL A 287 -14.54 -7.54 -0.38
C VAL A 287 -15.70 -6.55 -0.32
N ASP A 288 -16.11 -6.17 0.88
CA ASP A 288 -17.03 -5.05 1.11
C ASP A 288 -16.33 -3.74 0.77
N PHE A 289 -15.11 -3.55 1.26
CA PHE A 289 -14.23 -2.45 0.91
C PHE A 289 -12.76 -2.79 1.18
N ILE A 290 -11.85 -2.03 0.57
CA ILE A 290 -10.41 -2.08 0.80
C ILE A 290 -9.95 -0.87 1.60
N ASN A 291 -9.02 -1.08 2.53
CA ASN A 291 -8.31 -0.03 3.26
C ASN A 291 -6.97 0.20 2.56
N VAL A 292 -6.89 1.21 1.69
CA VAL A 292 -5.64 1.47 0.94
C VAL A 292 -4.66 2.18 1.86
N MET A 293 -3.49 1.59 2.07
CA MET A 293 -2.43 2.11 2.93
C MET A 293 -1.68 3.26 2.25
N THR A 294 -2.37 4.38 2.07
CA THR A 294 -1.89 5.60 1.40
C THR A 294 -0.96 6.42 2.29
N TYR A 295 0.02 5.75 2.90
CA TYR A 295 1.05 6.28 3.79
C TYR A 295 2.32 5.44 3.61
N ASP A 296 3.39 5.79 4.33
CA ASP A 296 4.72 5.18 4.21
C ASP A 296 5.35 5.32 2.81
N TYR A 297 4.91 6.30 2.02
CA TYR A 297 5.50 6.59 0.71
C TYR A 297 6.97 6.97 0.82
N HIS A 298 7.31 7.73 1.86
CA HIS A 298 8.67 8.15 2.16
C HIS A 298 9.00 7.90 3.63
N SER A 299 10.00 7.06 3.84
CA SER A 299 10.63 6.77 5.13
C SER A 299 12.14 6.65 4.92
N TYR A 300 12.93 6.70 6.00
CA TYR A 300 14.37 6.57 5.87
C TYR A 300 14.75 5.17 5.34
N GLN A 301 15.48 5.14 4.23
CA GLN A 301 16.10 3.94 3.68
C GLN A 301 17.59 4.20 3.46
N TRP A 302 18.46 3.28 3.88
CA TRP A 302 19.91 3.49 3.76
C TRP A 302 20.38 3.66 2.30
N TYR A 303 19.69 3.01 1.35
CA TYR A 303 19.96 3.10 -0.09
C TYR A 303 19.21 4.26 -0.77
N PHE A 304 18.28 4.91 -0.06
CA PHE A 304 17.57 6.10 -0.52
C PHE A 304 17.40 7.09 0.65
N PRO A 305 18.50 7.69 1.15
CA PRO A 305 18.49 8.46 2.39
C PRO A 305 18.06 9.90 2.15
N LEU A 306 16.89 10.11 1.56
CA LEU A 306 16.33 11.43 1.24
C LEU A 306 15.04 11.68 2.03
N THR A 307 14.81 12.93 2.43
CA THR A 307 13.54 13.32 3.06
C THR A 307 12.38 13.27 2.07
N GLY A 308 11.21 12.89 2.56
CA GLY A 308 9.96 12.99 1.82
C GLY A 308 8.75 12.94 2.75
N PRO A 309 7.57 13.38 2.29
CA PRO A 309 6.34 13.37 3.08
C PRO A 309 5.82 11.94 3.31
N ASN A 310 5.26 11.64 4.47
CA ASN A 310 4.73 10.29 4.74
C ASN A 310 3.57 9.91 3.79
N SER A 311 2.67 10.87 3.52
CA SER A 311 1.39 10.66 2.82
C SER A 311 1.05 11.86 1.93
N PRO A 312 1.82 12.10 0.84
CA PRO A 312 1.57 13.23 -0.06
C PRO A 312 0.32 13.01 -0.90
N LEU A 313 -0.61 13.97 -0.87
CA LEU A 313 -1.85 13.87 -1.66
C LEU A 313 -1.58 13.85 -3.17
N PHE A 314 -0.62 14.66 -3.62
CA PHE A 314 -0.14 14.75 -5.00
C PHE A 314 1.38 14.66 -5.04
N SER A 315 1.93 14.30 -6.20
CA SER A 315 3.40 14.26 -6.36
C SER A 315 4.02 15.64 -6.12
N PRO A 316 5.09 15.73 -5.29
CA PRO A 316 5.87 16.94 -5.16
C PRO A 316 6.46 17.38 -6.51
N LYS A 317 6.44 18.68 -6.81
CA LYS A 317 6.86 19.25 -8.11
C LYS A 317 8.25 18.83 -8.60
N ASN A 318 9.15 18.51 -7.68
CA ASN A 318 10.55 18.19 -7.97
C ASN A 318 10.85 16.68 -7.89
N GLU A 319 9.82 15.85 -7.69
CA GLU A 319 9.94 14.40 -7.77
C GLU A 319 9.94 13.96 -9.23
N ASN A 320 10.75 12.95 -9.59
CA ASN A 320 10.95 12.55 -10.98
C ASN A 320 10.93 11.03 -11.16
N GLY A 321 10.57 10.58 -12.36
CA GLY A 321 10.60 9.17 -12.74
C GLY A 321 9.59 8.32 -11.96
N LEU A 322 10.00 7.12 -11.54
CA LEU A 322 9.13 6.18 -10.83
C LEU A 322 8.59 6.74 -9.51
N PHE A 323 9.36 7.61 -8.86
CA PHE A 323 9.00 8.21 -7.57
C PHE A 323 7.80 9.15 -7.68
N GLN A 324 7.54 9.76 -8.85
CA GLN A 324 6.35 10.63 -9.03
C GLN A 324 5.04 9.91 -8.75
N ASN A 325 5.04 8.57 -8.77
CA ASN A 325 3.86 7.76 -8.48
C ASN A 325 3.65 7.50 -6.98
N LEU A 326 4.55 7.95 -6.10
CA LEU A 326 4.48 7.78 -4.65
C LEU A 326 3.59 8.85 -4.01
N ASN A 327 2.34 8.91 -4.46
CA ASN A 327 1.34 9.81 -3.90
C ASN A 327 -0.06 9.20 -3.93
N ILE A 328 -0.93 9.75 -3.07
CA ILE A 328 -2.30 9.25 -2.87
C ILE A 328 -3.09 9.25 -4.17
N ASN A 329 -3.08 10.38 -4.89
CA ASN A 329 -3.87 10.53 -6.11
C ASN A 329 -3.51 9.45 -7.14
N THR A 330 -2.23 9.25 -7.43
CA THR A 330 -1.80 8.23 -8.39
C THR A 330 -2.18 6.81 -7.94
N SER A 331 -1.99 6.47 -6.67
CA SER A 331 -2.36 5.16 -6.11
C SER A 331 -3.86 4.88 -6.25
N ILE A 332 -4.71 5.83 -5.87
CA ILE A 332 -6.17 5.66 -5.91
C ILE A 332 -6.69 5.60 -7.35
N GLN A 333 -6.16 6.45 -8.24
CA GLN A 333 -6.51 6.36 -9.67
C GLN A 333 -6.10 5.02 -10.27
N TYR A 334 -4.97 4.45 -9.85
CA TYR A 334 -4.57 3.13 -10.29
C TYR A 334 -5.56 2.05 -9.86
N TRP A 335 -5.98 2.01 -8.59
CA TRP A 335 -7.01 1.09 -8.10
C TRP A 335 -8.32 1.19 -8.89
N ILE A 336 -8.80 2.40 -9.14
CA ILE A 336 -10.03 2.65 -9.92
C ILE A 336 -9.86 2.17 -11.36
N SER A 337 -8.76 2.55 -12.03
CA SER A 337 -8.48 2.18 -13.42
C SER A 337 -8.38 0.67 -13.64
N LYS A 338 -8.08 -0.09 -12.59
CA LYS A 338 -7.98 -1.56 -12.61
C LYS A 338 -9.26 -2.27 -12.16
N GLY A 339 -10.34 -1.52 -11.92
CA GLY A 339 -11.68 -2.07 -11.74
C GLY A 339 -12.18 -2.13 -10.30
N MET A 340 -11.53 -1.46 -9.34
CA MET A 340 -12.09 -1.29 -7.99
C MET A 340 -13.14 -0.18 -7.99
N PRO A 341 -14.40 -0.45 -7.58
CA PRO A 341 -15.43 0.58 -7.46
C PRO A 341 -15.02 1.64 -6.43
N LYS A 342 -15.30 2.91 -6.73
CA LYS A 342 -14.86 4.05 -5.90
C LYS A 342 -15.43 3.99 -4.49
N GLU A 343 -16.68 3.55 -4.36
CA GLU A 343 -17.40 3.38 -3.11
C GLU A 343 -16.82 2.28 -2.20
N LYS A 344 -15.98 1.39 -2.75
CA LYS A 344 -15.28 0.34 -2.00
C LYS A 344 -13.86 0.72 -1.60
N ILE A 345 -13.42 1.95 -1.87
CA ILE A 345 -12.05 2.40 -1.59
C ILE A 345 -12.06 3.32 -0.37
N LEU A 346 -11.48 2.87 0.74
CA LEU A 346 -11.21 3.72 1.90
C LEU A 346 -9.78 4.25 1.84
N LEU A 347 -9.65 5.57 2.02
CA LEU A 347 -8.37 6.27 2.03
C LEU A 347 -7.70 6.14 3.41
N GLY A 348 -6.48 5.59 3.45
CA GLY A 348 -5.66 5.55 4.65
C GLY A 348 -5.19 6.94 5.06
N MET A 349 -5.43 7.32 6.32
CA MET A 349 -4.98 8.58 6.90
C MET A 349 -4.06 8.30 8.09
N PRO A 350 -2.74 8.49 7.97
CA PRO A 350 -1.82 8.19 9.05
C PRO A 350 -1.93 9.24 10.17
N THR A 351 -2.09 8.80 11.41
CA THR A 351 -1.94 9.64 12.61
C THR A 351 -0.50 9.61 13.13
N TYR A 352 0.46 9.48 12.22
CA TYR A 352 1.90 9.41 12.48
C TYR A 352 2.68 9.95 11.26
N GLY A 353 3.98 10.14 11.43
CA GLY A 353 4.89 10.53 10.37
C GLY A 353 6.22 9.78 10.44
N HIS A 354 7.02 9.96 9.39
CA HIS A 354 8.42 9.55 9.36
C HIS A 354 9.30 10.78 9.53
N SER A 355 10.30 10.64 10.39
CA SER A 355 11.25 11.69 10.71
C SER A 355 12.65 11.29 10.24
N PHE A 356 13.46 12.31 9.95
CA PHE A 356 14.78 12.14 9.32
C PHE A 356 15.83 12.94 10.06
N LYS A 357 17.05 12.41 10.12
CA LYS A 357 18.22 13.14 10.61
C LYS A 357 18.95 13.76 9.43
N LEU A 358 18.78 15.06 9.22
CA LEU A 358 19.43 15.80 8.14
C LEU A 358 20.96 15.75 8.26
N ILE A 359 21.66 15.69 7.12
CA ILE A 359 23.12 15.89 7.08
C ILE A 359 23.47 17.37 7.32
N ASN A 360 22.65 18.28 6.79
CA ASN A 360 22.82 19.72 6.93
C ASN A 360 21.46 20.35 7.26
N GLU A 361 21.37 21.02 8.41
CA GLU A 361 20.13 21.67 8.86
C GLU A 361 19.63 22.79 7.93
N ALA A 362 20.53 23.41 7.17
CA ALA A 362 20.18 24.42 6.17
C ALA A 362 19.50 23.81 4.93
N ASN A 363 19.67 22.50 4.69
CA ASN A 363 19.00 21.77 3.63
C ASN A 363 17.90 20.88 4.24
N ASN A 364 16.72 21.46 4.44
CA ASN A 364 15.61 20.89 5.19
C ASN A 364 14.30 20.77 4.39
N GLY A 365 14.38 20.90 3.06
CA GLY A 365 13.24 20.74 2.16
C GLY A 365 13.00 19.29 1.74
N PHE A 366 12.10 19.09 0.78
CA PHE A 366 11.89 17.81 0.10
C PHE A 366 13.18 17.32 -0.59
N ASN A 367 13.43 16.01 -0.58
CA ASN A 367 14.64 15.38 -1.14
C ASN A 367 15.96 15.86 -0.53
N SER A 368 15.95 16.29 0.74
CA SER A 368 17.17 16.67 1.45
C SER A 368 17.94 15.43 1.91
N PRO A 369 19.28 15.40 1.80
CA PRO A 369 20.10 14.29 2.25
C PRO A 369 20.04 14.07 3.78
N THR A 370 19.96 12.80 4.16
CA THR A 370 19.80 12.36 5.55
C THR A 370 20.91 11.39 5.94
N SER A 371 21.25 11.35 7.22
CA SER A 371 22.28 10.46 7.80
C SER A 371 21.69 9.28 8.56
N GLY A 372 20.36 9.21 8.64
CA GLY A 372 19.66 8.25 9.47
C GLY A 372 18.19 8.61 9.66
N PRO A 373 17.44 7.72 10.33
CA PRO A 373 16.14 8.08 10.88
C PRO A 373 16.30 9.23 11.89
N GLY A 374 15.27 10.06 11.99
CA GLY A 374 15.21 11.15 12.96
C GLY A 374 14.79 10.68 14.36
N ILE A 375 14.02 11.52 15.03
CA ILE A 375 13.40 11.21 16.33
C ILE A 375 12.37 10.07 16.22
N GLY A 376 12.08 9.43 17.36
CA GLY A 376 11.17 8.29 17.41
C GLY A 376 11.83 6.98 17.00
N ILE A 377 11.13 5.87 17.21
CA ILE A 377 11.69 4.53 17.02
C ILE A 377 11.84 4.27 15.52
N GLY A 378 13.07 4.15 15.03
CA GLY A 378 13.33 3.95 13.60
C GLY A 378 12.89 5.14 12.71
N GLY A 379 12.68 6.33 13.30
CA GLY A 379 12.15 7.49 12.60
C GLY A 379 10.62 7.58 12.62
N PHE A 380 9.92 6.60 13.19
CA PHE A 380 8.47 6.66 13.37
C PHE A 380 8.09 7.60 14.51
N VAL A 381 7.21 8.57 14.23
CA VAL A 381 6.69 9.51 15.22
C VAL A 381 5.18 9.60 15.19
N THR A 382 4.54 9.43 16.34
CA THR A 382 3.10 9.60 16.50
C THR A 382 2.69 11.06 16.39
N PHE A 383 1.44 11.32 16.03
CA PHE A 383 0.92 12.69 15.98
C PHE A 383 1.10 13.47 17.31
N PRO A 384 0.85 12.90 18.51
CA PRO A 384 1.15 13.58 19.78
C PRO A 384 2.63 13.98 19.93
N GLU A 385 3.57 13.12 19.54
CA GLU A 385 5.01 13.43 19.59
C GLU A 385 5.37 14.58 18.62
N ILE A 386 4.82 14.56 17.40
CA ILE A 386 4.99 15.66 16.43
C ILE A 386 4.46 16.98 17.02
N TRP A 387 3.31 16.93 17.69
CA TRP A 387 2.71 18.10 18.32
C TRP A 387 3.55 18.65 19.47
N GLU A 388 4.08 17.77 20.33
CA GLU A 388 4.96 18.16 21.43
C GLU A 388 6.23 18.84 20.93
N VAL A 389 6.84 18.29 19.89
CA VAL A 389 7.99 18.88 19.20
C VAL A 389 7.66 20.28 18.68
N LYS A 390 6.52 20.45 18.01
CA LYS A 390 6.10 21.77 17.50
C LYS A 390 5.97 22.81 18.62
N GLN A 391 5.35 22.44 19.73
CA GLN A 391 5.22 23.33 20.90
C GLN A 391 6.59 23.69 21.46
N ASN A 392 7.48 22.72 21.66
CA ASN A 392 8.81 22.95 22.22
C ASN A 392 9.70 23.82 21.31
N ILE A 393 9.51 23.79 19.99
CA ILE A 393 10.19 24.69 19.04
C ILE A 393 9.70 26.14 19.18
N GLU A 394 8.39 26.35 19.35
CA GLU A 394 7.81 27.69 19.54
C GLU A 394 8.29 28.36 20.84
N PHE A 395 8.70 27.58 21.85
CA PHE A 395 9.24 28.10 23.12
C PHE A 395 10.77 28.33 23.13
N ASN A 396 11.55 27.71 22.24
CA ASN A 396 13.02 27.73 22.27
C ASN A 396 13.66 28.38 21.03
N THR A 397 13.30 29.63 20.71
CA THR A 397 13.94 30.42 19.64
C THR A 397 15.36 30.93 20.00
N GLY A 398 16.15 30.16 20.76
CA GLY A 398 17.40 30.61 21.38
C GLY A 398 18.69 29.85 21.04
N TYR A 399 18.67 28.59 20.58
CA TYR A 399 19.92 27.84 20.31
C TYR A 399 19.80 26.92 19.09
N GLY A 400 20.79 27.01 18.20
CA GLY A 400 20.90 26.29 16.92
C GLY A 400 21.05 24.77 17.10
N GLY A 401 20.33 24.01 16.28
CA GLY A 401 20.05 22.59 16.45
C GLY A 401 18.58 22.31 16.72
N GLY A 402 17.67 22.81 15.87
CA GLY A 402 16.22 22.69 16.06
C GLY A 402 15.62 21.51 15.29
N VAL A 403 14.78 20.71 15.96
CA VAL A 403 13.82 19.83 15.27
C VAL A 403 12.88 20.73 14.47
N ARG A 404 12.43 20.32 13.28
CA ARG A 404 11.44 21.06 12.48
C ARG A 404 10.34 20.11 12.01
N VAL A 405 9.10 20.60 12.02
CA VAL A 405 7.94 19.89 11.51
C VAL A 405 7.59 20.51 10.15
N ALA A 406 7.72 19.73 9.08
CA ALA A 406 7.21 20.11 7.77
C ALA A 406 5.76 19.63 7.66
N CYS A 407 4.82 20.58 7.55
CA CYS A 407 3.47 20.32 7.06
C CYS A 407 3.37 20.96 5.68
N ASP A 408 2.76 20.29 4.70
CA ASP A 408 2.45 20.94 3.42
C ASP A 408 1.49 22.10 3.68
N ASP A 409 1.91 23.31 3.30
CA ASP A 409 1.13 24.56 3.37
C ASP A 409 0.07 24.65 2.26
#